data_AF-A0A0R1VMD4-F1
#
_entry.id   AF-A0A0R1VMD4-F1
#
_cell.length_a   1.000
_cell.length_b   1.000
_cell.length_c   1.000
_cell.angle_alpha   90.00
_cell.angle_beta   90.00
_cell.angle_gamma   90.00
#
_symmetry.space_group_name_H-M   'P 1'
#
loop_
_entity.id
_entity.type
_entity.pdbx_description
1 polymer ?
#
loop_
_entity_poly.entity_id
_entity_poly.type
_entity_poly.pdbx_seq_one_letter_code
_entity_poly.pdbx_strand_id
1 'polypeptide(L)'
;MKYFKHVQPFFMYLVPGLKFQEEALEKYEHRWGVEILEVPHFENSDFYRFGSFRDPDYTVPRVKIRAIYEALRQETDIYWIAGGEKINDSIVRRAMLKHSGSIDEQRGRFYPVMYWTDKEIKQYMRQNHLFYPKFNQELGFSFHSLAGKELSAIKRIYPEDYQRILKFFPEAEAGVVQYEAYKEKGD
;
A
#
# COMPACT_ATOMS: atom_id res chain seq x y z
N MET A 1 -22.98 -2.36 6.37
CA MET A 1 -21.95 -3.43 6.35
C MET A 1 -22.64 -4.78 6.49
N LYS A 2 -22.25 -5.80 5.69
CA LYS A 2 -23.00 -7.05 5.54
C LYS A 2 -22.67 -8.13 6.59
N TYR A 3 -21.43 -8.18 7.05
CA TYR A 3 -20.91 -9.28 7.89
C TYR A 3 -20.40 -8.84 9.27
N PHE A 4 -20.05 -7.56 9.41
CA PHE A 4 -19.51 -6.99 10.64
C PHE A 4 -20.34 -5.77 11.05
N LYS A 5 -20.49 -5.56 12.36
CA LYS A 5 -21.21 -4.40 12.91
C LYS A 5 -20.44 -3.10 12.70
N HIS A 6 -19.12 -3.14 12.92
CA HIS A 6 -18.21 -2.02 12.79
C HIS A 6 -16.99 -2.47 11.97
N VAL A 7 -16.58 -1.65 11.01
CA VAL A 7 -15.37 -1.84 10.22
C VAL A 7 -14.73 -0.47 10.07
N GLN A 8 -13.46 -0.34 10.45
CA GLN A 8 -12.67 0.85 10.24
C GLN A 8 -11.58 0.53 9.22
N PRO A 9 -11.70 0.99 7.96
CA PRO A 9 -10.59 0.88 7.02
C PRO A 9 -9.45 1.82 7.41
N PHE A 10 -8.24 1.44 7.05
CA PHE A 10 -7.06 2.29 7.18
C PHE A 10 -6.18 2.17 5.93
N PHE A 11 -5.42 3.22 5.64
CA PHE A 11 -4.47 3.30 4.54
C PHE A 11 -3.09 3.70 5.09
N MET A 12 -2.05 2.99 4.63
CA MET A 12 -0.67 3.29 4.99
C MET A 12 0.03 4.01 3.84
N TYR A 13 0.36 5.29 4.01
CA TYR A 13 1.00 6.09 2.95
C TYR A 13 2.53 6.12 3.08
N LEU A 14 3.24 6.13 1.95
CA LEU A 14 4.67 6.49 1.92
C LEU A 14 4.83 8.02 1.94
N VAL A 15 4.03 8.72 1.14
CA VAL A 15 3.97 10.18 1.09
C VAL A 15 2.50 10.59 1.23
N PRO A 16 2.13 11.45 2.19
CA PRO A 16 0.74 11.84 2.41
C PRO A 16 0.25 12.75 1.29
N GLY A 17 -1.02 12.66 0.88
CA GLY A 17 -1.64 13.59 -0.06
C GLY A 17 -1.19 13.41 -1.51
N LEU A 18 -0.92 12.17 -1.93
CA LEU A 18 -0.69 11.85 -3.35
C LEU A 18 -2.05 11.72 -4.03
N LYS A 19 -2.33 12.59 -5.00
CA LYS A 19 -3.63 12.69 -5.67
C LYS A 19 -4.13 11.34 -6.19
N PHE A 20 -3.27 10.52 -6.79
CA PHE A 20 -3.69 9.21 -7.30
C PHE A 20 -4.15 8.23 -6.21
N GLN A 21 -3.71 8.42 -4.95
CA GLN A 21 -4.15 7.67 -3.78
C GLN A 21 -5.42 8.29 -3.20
N GLU A 22 -5.44 9.61 -3.00
CA GLU A 22 -6.60 10.35 -2.50
C GLU A 22 -7.86 10.08 -3.33
N GLU A 23 -7.75 10.10 -4.66
CA GLU A 23 -8.86 9.80 -5.58
C GLU A 23 -9.47 8.40 -5.35
N ALA A 24 -8.68 7.44 -4.89
CA ALA A 24 -9.14 6.09 -4.57
C ALA A 24 -9.76 6.03 -3.17
N LEU A 25 -9.13 6.69 -2.19
CA LEU A 25 -9.63 6.76 -0.81
C LEU A 25 -11.00 7.44 -0.77
N GLU A 26 -11.12 8.65 -1.31
CA GLU A 26 -12.38 9.43 -1.35
C GLU A 26 -13.54 8.63 -1.96
N LYS A 27 -13.28 7.91 -3.05
CA LYS A 27 -14.32 7.09 -3.72
C LYS A 27 -14.80 5.94 -2.85
N TYR A 28 -13.90 5.35 -2.07
CA TYR A 28 -14.24 4.24 -1.19
C TYR A 28 -14.90 4.73 0.10
N GLU A 29 -14.45 5.86 0.66
CA GLU A 29 -15.14 6.52 1.76
C GLU A 29 -16.57 6.89 1.39
N HIS A 30 -16.76 7.57 0.26
CA HIS A 30 -18.08 7.95 -0.24
C HIS A 30 -18.96 6.72 -0.49
N ARG A 31 -18.40 5.64 -1.05
CA ARG A 31 -19.16 4.42 -1.34
C ARG A 31 -19.70 3.72 -0.09
N TRP A 32 -18.92 3.68 0.98
CA TRP A 32 -19.28 2.93 2.18
C TRP A 32 -19.70 3.80 3.36
N GLY A 33 -19.64 5.12 3.22
CA GLY A 33 -19.98 6.07 4.28
C GLY A 33 -19.11 5.89 5.52
N VAL A 34 -17.83 5.59 5.32
CA VAL A 34 -16.85 5.35 6.39
C VAL A 34 -15.55 6.04 6.03
N GLU A 35 -14.99 6.80 6.98
CA GLU A 35 -13.68 7.43 6.85
C GLU A 35 -12.59 6.36 6.81
N ILE A 36 -11.52 6.58 6.05
CA ILE A 36 -10.33 5.71 6.03
C ILE A 36 -9.26 6.38 6.89
N LEU A 37 -8.81 5.71 7.95
CA LEU A 37 -7.71 6.21 8.77
C LEU A 37 -6.41 6.20 7.97
N GLU A 38 -5.79 7.35 7.81
CA GLU A 38 -4.49 7.47 7.14
C GLU A 38 -3.35 7.48 8.15
N VAL A 39 -2.41 6.55 7.99
CA VAL A 39 -1.23 6.44 8.85
C VAL A 39 0.05 6.32 8.02
N PRO A 40 1.22 6.78 8.52
CA PRO A 40 2.48 6.54 7.83
C PRO A 40 2.76 5.04 7.68
N HIS A 41 3.21 4.62 6.50
CA HIS A 41 3.69 3.26 6.30
C HIS A 41 4.91 3.01 7.20
N PHE A 42 4.96 1.85 7.86
CA PHE A 42 6.02 1.55 8.84
C PHE A 42 7.44 1.59 8.23
N GLU A 43 7.58 1.30 6.93
CA GLU A 43 8.87 1.42 6.21
C GLU A 43 9.39 2.85 6.10
N ASN A 44 8.53 3.87 6.22
CA ASN A 44 8.98 5.28 6.28
C ASN A 44 10.00 5.47 7.41
N SER A 45 9.83 4.78 8.54
CA SER A 45 10.78 4.88 9.64
C SER A 45 12.18 4.41 9.25
N ASP A 46 12.30 3.30 8.53
CA ASP A 46 13.58 2.78 8.07
C ASP A 46 14.12 3.63 6.90
N PHE A 47 13.26 4.18 6.01
CA PHE A 47 13.68 5.09 4.94
C PHE A 47 14.29 6.39 5.47
N TYR A 48 13.64 7.04 6.43
CA TYR A 48 14.17 8.24 7.06
C TYR A 48 15.41 7.92 7.88
N ARG A 49 15.36 6.87 8.70
CA ARG A 49 16.45 6.56 9.63
C ARG A 49 17.75 6.20 8.93
N PHE A 50 17.68 5.39 7.87
CA PHE A 50 18.86 4.87 7.19
C PHE A 50 19.19 5.57 5.88
N GLY A 51 18.42 6.60 5.52
CA GLY A 51 18.66 7.39 4.33
C GLY A 51 18.39 6.61 3.04
N SER A 52 17.25 5.91 2.98
CA SER A 52 16.79 5.34 1.71
C SER A 52 16.10 6.43 0.90
N PHE A 53 16.72 6.81 -0.22
CA PHE A 53 16.23 7.85 -1.14
C PHE A 53 16.25 9.28 -0.57
N ARG A 54 17.02 9.51 0.49
CA ARG A 54 17.19 10.79 1.19
C ARG A 54 18.37 10.70 2.16
N ASP A 55 18.81 11.83 2.69
CA ASP A 55 19.76 11.85 3.80
C ASP A 55 19.21 11.12 5.05
N PRO A 56 20.06 10.37 5.79
CA PRO A 56 19.65 9.66 7.00
C PRO A 56 19.37 10.60 8.17
N ASP A 57 18.28 10.35 8.88
CA ASP A 57 17.92 10.96 10.16
C ASP A 57 17.86 9.90 11.27
N TYR A 58 18.99 9.70 11.95
CA TYR A 58 19.10 8.71 13.01
C TYR A 58 18.27 9.02 14.28
N THR A 59 17.59 10.17 14.34
CA THR A 59 16.64 10.47 15.44
C THR A 59 15.30 9.76 15.25
N VAL A 60 14.95 9.40 14.01
CA VAL A 60 13.70 8.71 13.70
C VAL A 60 13.70 7.30 14.31
N PRO A 61 12.73 6.97 15.18
CA PRO A 61 12.64 5.64 15.79
C PRO A 61 12.22 4.62 14.74
N ARG A 62 12.67 3.38 14.89
CA ARG A 62 12.21 2.29 14.03
C ARG A 62 10.80 1.90 14.41
N VAL A 63 9.92 1.86 13.41
CA VAL A 63 8.53 1.45 13.56
C VAL A 63 8.33 0.13 12.83
N LYS A 64 7.69 -0.82 13.51
CA LYS A 64 7.26 -2.09 12.91
C LYS A 64 5.77 -2.06 12.68
N ILE A 65 5.30 -2.81 11.69
CA ILE A 65 3.87 -2.94 11.39
C ILE A 65 3.01 -3.28 12.62
N ARG A 66 3.57 -4.07 13.56
CA ARG A 66 2.89 -4.42 14.81
C ARG A 66 2.54 -3.18 15.65
N ALA A 67 3.42 -2.18 15.71
CA ALA A 67 3.16 -0.94 16.44
C ALA A 67 2.04 -0.12 15.79
N ILE A 68 1.98 -0.11 14.45
CA ILE A 68 0.86 0.51 13.71
C ILE A 68 -0.46 -0.19 14.05
N TYR A 69 -0.47 -1.52 14.04
CA TYR A 69 -1.67 -2.30 14.40
C TYR A 69 -2.09 -2.10 15.85
N GLU A 70 -1.15 -2.01 16.79
CA GLU A 70 -1.43 -1.71 18.20
C GLU A 70 -2.02 -0.30 18.37
N ALA A 71 -1.48 0.71 17.66
CA ALA A 71 -2.04 2.06 17.66
C ALA A 71 -3.47 2.11 17.10
N LEU A 72 -3.71 1.48 15.94
CA LEU A 72 -5.04 1.40 15.33
C LEU A 72 -6.05 0.69 16.24
N ARG A 73 -5.64 -0.35 16.95
CA ARG A 73 -6.48 -1.04 17.95
C ARG A 73 -6.84 -0.12 19.10
N GLN A 74 -5.89 0.66 19.61
CA GLN A 74 -6.13 1.61 20.69
C GLN A 74 -7.07 2.75 20.26
N GLU A 75 -6.93 3.23 19.02
CA GLU A 75 -7.75 4.30 18.46
C GLU A 75 -9.18 3.86 18.15
N THR A 76 -9.36 2.62 17.67
CA THR A 76 -10.65 2.14 17.12
C THR A 76 -11.40 1.17 18.04
N ASP A 77 -10.73 0.62 19.06
CA ASP A 77 -11.21 -0.51 19.87
C ASP A 77 -11.52 -1.79 19.05
N ILE A 78 -10.98 -1.90 17.83
CA ILE A 78 -11.17 -3.06 16.94
C ILE A 78 -9.94 -3.97 16.99
N TYR A 79 -10.08 -5.16 17.60
CA TYR A 79 -8.98 -6.12 17.72
C TYR A 79 -8.57 -6.78 16.39
N TRP A 80 -9.54 -7.17 15.56
CA TRP A 80 -9.30 -7.99 14.37
C TRP A 80 -8.92 -7.14 13.15
N ILE A 81 -7.82 -7.51 12.49
CA ILE A 81 -7.36 -6.86 11.25
C ILE A 81 -7.54 -7.79 10.06
N ALA A 82 -8.30 -7.34 9.06
CA ALA A 82 -8.46 -8.03 7.79
C ALA A 82 -7.26 -7.73 6.86
N GLY A 83 -6.62 -8.77 6.35
CA GLY A 83 -5.53 -8.71 5.39
C GLY A 83 -5.93 -9.17 3.99
N GLY A 84 -5.45 -8.48 2.96
CA GLY A 84 -5.70 -8.82 1.55
C GLY A 84 -4.73 -9.87 0.97
N GLU A 85 -3.84 -10.43 1.78
CA GLU A 85 -2.73 -11.25 1.30
C GLU A 85 -3.16 -12.66 0.91
N LYS A 86 -2.53 -13.18 -0.15
CA LYS A 86 -2.93 -14.41 -0.82
C LYS A 86 -1.78 -15.41 -0.90
N ILE A 87 -2.08 -16.71 -0.94
CA ILE A 87 -1.05 -17.76 -1.02
C ILE A 87 -0.29 -17.81 -2.35
N ASN A 88 -0.77 -17.10 -3.36
CA ASN A 88 -0.14 -16.97 -4.67
C ASN A 88 0.70 -15.69 -4.81
N ASP A 89 0.75 -14.82 -3.79
CA ASP A 89 1.57 -13.60 -3.83
C ASP A 89 3.08 -13.93 -3.83
N SER A 90 3.50 -14.92 -3.03
CA SER A 90 4.88 -15.44 -3.04
C SER A 90 5.00 -16.80 -2.35
N ILE A 91 6.11 -17.50 -2.56
CA ILE A 91 6.42 -18.77 -1.85
C ILE A 91 6.51 -18.52 -0.34
N VAL A 92 7.10 -17.41 0.08
CA VAL A 92 7.20 -17.03 1.50
C VAL A 92 5.82 -16.77 2.10
N ARG A 93 4.96 -16.03 1.37
CA ARG A 93 3.59 -15.75 1.80
C ARG A 93 2.76 -17.01 1.88
N ARG A 94 2.92 -17.92 0.91
CA ARG A 94 2.28 -19.24 0.91
C ARG A 94 2.63 -20.03 2.17
N ALA A 95 3.91 -20.13 2.52
CA ALA A 95 4.35 -20.87 3.69
C ALA A 95 3.78 -20.25 4.97
N MET A 96 3.88 -18.92 5.11
CA MET A 96 3.34 -18.19 6.26
C MET A 96 1.83 -18.41 6.43
N LEU A 97 1.04 -18.16 5.38
CA LEU A 97 -0.42 -18.24 5.45
C LEU A 97 -0.91 -19.69 5.59
N LYS A 98 -0.22 -20.68 4.98
CA LYS A 98 -0.57 -22.09 5.19
C LYS A 98 -0.27 -22.57 6.60
N HIS A 99 0.72 -21.98 7.28
CA HIS A 99 1.04 -22.31 8.65
C HIS A 99 -0.02 -21.77 9.63
N SER A 100 -0.47 -20.53 9.45
CA SER A 100 -1.51 -19.92 10.30
C SER A 100 -2.94 -20.29 9.90
N GLY A 101 -3.18 -20.64 8.64
CA GLY A 101 -4.52 -20.65 8.05
C GLY A 101 -5.01 -19.24 7.73
N SER A 102 -6.29 -19.13 7.33
CA SER A 102 -6.95 -17.86 6.99
C SER A 102 -7.34 -17.03 8.23
N ILE A 103 -7.21 -17.58 9.43
CA ILE A 103 -7.46 -16.90 10.72
C ILE A 103 -6.23 -17.14 11.61
N ASP A 104 -5.53 -16.05 11.95
CA ASP A 104 -4.39 -16.02 12.85
C ASP A 104 -4.84 -15.38 14.17
N GLU A 105 -5.35 -16.21 15.10
CA GLU A 105 -5.87 -15.74 16.39
C GLU A 105 -4.79 -15.07 17.25
N GLN A 106 -3.58 -15.62 17.22
CA GLN A 106 -2.44 -15.12 17.98
C GLN A 106 -2.09 -13.67 17.58
N ARG A 107 -2.14 -13.36 16.29
CA ARG A 107 -1.89 -12.00 15.79
C ARG A 107 -3.15 -11.14 15.70
N GLY A 108 -4.33 -11.72 15.89
CA GLY A 108 -5.62 -11.06 15.65
C GLY A 108 -5.79 -10.63 14.19
N ARG A 109 -5.38 -11.47 13.24
CA ARG A 109 -5.49 -11.22 11.80
C ARG A 109 -6.34 -12.28 11.12
N PHE A 110 -7.00 -11.91 10.04
CA PHE A 110 -7.66 -12.86 9.17
C PHE A 110 -7.55 -12.43 7.70
N TYR A 111 -7.60 -13.39 6.77
CA TYR A 111 -7.29 -13.21 5.35
C TYR A 111 -8.45 -13.70 4.48
N PRO A 112 -9.50 -12.88 4.26
CA PRO A 112 -10.73 -13.31 3.61
C PRO A 112 -10.55 -13.84 2.18
N VAL A 113 -9.50 -13.39 1.50
CA VAL A 113 -9.20 -13.70 0.10
C VAL A 113 -7.95 -14.57 -0.06
N MET A 114 -7.49 -15.22 1.02
CA MET A 114 -6.24 -15.99 1.06
C MET A 114 -6.08 -16.97 -0.11
N TYR A 115 -7.17 -17.64 -0.51
CA TYR A 115 -7.17 -18.68 -1.54
C TYR A 115 -7.58 -18.18 -2.93
N TRP A 116 -7.87 -16.88 -3.07
CA TRP A 116 -8.34 -16.33 -4.33
C TRP A 116 -7.17 -16.05 -5.28
N THR A 117 -7.45 -16.15 -6.57
CA THR A 117 -6.60 -15.72 -7.66
C THR A 117 -6.84 -14.26 -8.01
N ASP A 118 -5.87 -13.61 -8.65
CA ASP A 118 -6.07 -12.23 -9.15
C ASP A 118 -7.23 -12.14 -10.15
N LYS A 119 -7.50 -13.24 -10.88
CA LYS A 119 -8.66 -13.33 -11.78
C LYS A 119 -9.97 -13.26 -11.00
N GLU A 120 -10.09 -14.00 -9.89
CA GLU A 120 -11.27 -14.00 -9.02
C GLU A 120 -11.45 -12.64 -8.34
N ILE A 121 -10.36 -12.02 -7.86
CA ILE A 121 -10.41 -10.65 -7.30
C ILE A 121 -10.93 -9.66 -8.34
N LYS A 122 -10.33 -9.63 -9.54
CA LYS A 122 -10.77 -8.73 -10.61
C LYS A 122 -12.21 -9.00 -11.05
N GLN A 123 -12.64 -10.27 -11.07
CA GLN A 123 -14.02 -10.64 -11.38
C GLN A 123 -14.98 -10.12 -10.30
N TYR A 124 -14.67 -10.31 -9.03
CA TYR A 124 -15.47 -9.81 -7.92
C TYR A 124 -15.57 -8.28 -7.93
N MET A 125 -14.45 -7.58 -8.18
CA MET A 125 -14.45 -6.13 -8.33
C MET A 125 -15.39 -5.68 -9.45
N ARG A 126 -15.36 -6.34 -10.62
CA ARG A 126 -16.27 -6.03 -11.73
C ARG A 126 -17.74 -6.29 -11.38
N GLN A 127 -18.04 -7.45 -10.82
CA GLN A 127 -19.40 -7.85 -10.44
C GLN A 127 -20.01 -6.92 -9.38
N ASN A 128 -19.19 -6.36 -8.50
CA ASN A 128 -19.62 -5.43 -7.47
C ASN A 128 -19.37 -3.96 -7.85
N HIS A 129 -18.95 -3.68 -9.09
CA HIS A 129 -18.64 -2.32 -9.57
C HIS A 129 -17.67 -1.55 -8.66
N LEU A 130 -16.68 -2.23 -8.06
CA LEU A 130 -15.67 -1.60 -7.20
C LEU A 130 -14.75 -0.70 -8.03
N PHE A 131 -14.38 0.45 -7.47
CA PHE A 131 -13.49 1.40 -8.15
C PHE A 131 -12.11 0.79 -8.31
N TYR A 132 -11.60 0.73 -9.54
CA TYR A 132 -10.23 0.30 -9.81
C TYR A 132 -9.43 1.52 -10.28
N PRO A 133 -8.45 2.01 -9.49
CA PRO A 133 -7.78 3.27 -9.81
C PRO A 133 -7.08 3.24 -11.16
N LYS A 134 -7.09 4.37 -11.87
CA LYS A 134 -6.47 4.50 -13.21
C LYS A 134 -4.99 4.14 -13.17
N PHE A 135 -4.28 4.55 -12.13
CA PHE A 135 -2.89 4.17 -11.87
C PHE A 135 -2.68 2.64 -11.92
N ASN A 136 -3.52 1.87 -11.21
CA ASN A 136 -3.46 0.41 -11.22
C ASN A 136 -3.86 -0.22 -12.56
N GLN A 137 -4.67 0.47 -13.37
CA GLN A 137 -5.02 0.03 -14.73
C GLN A 137 -3.84 0.16 -15.68
N GLU A 138 -3.12 1.28 -15.63
CA GLU A 138 -2.01 1.56 -16.55
C GLU A 138 -0.75 0.77 -16.21
N LEU A 139 -0.46 0.57 -14.93
CA LEU A 139 0.77 -0.09 -14.50
C LEU A 139 0.63 -1.59 -14.26
N GLY A 140 -0.59 -2.05 -13.97
CA GLY A 140 -0.85 -3.46 -13.65
C GLY A 140 -0.35 -3.92 -12.28
N PHE A 141 0.24 -3.03 -11.47
CA PHE A 141 0.67 -3.27 -10.09
C PHE A 141 0.28 -2.10 -9.17
N SER A 142 0.35 -2.32 -7.85
CA SER A 142 0.08 -1.30 -6.83
C SER A 142 1.34 -0.51 -6.51
N PHE A 143 1.20 0.77 -6.18
CA PHE A 143 2.33 1.57 -5.70
C PHE A 143 2.83 1.02 -4.36
N HIS A 144 4.00 0.41 -4.36
CA HIS A 144 4.57 -0.23 -3.17
C HIS A 144 6.05 0.08 -2.98
N SER A 145 6.66 0.87 -3.86
CA SER A 145 8.07 1.24 -3.74
C SER A 145 8.39 2.59 -4.39
N LEU A 146 9.57 3.11 -4.07
CA LEU A 146 10.15 4.28 -4.73
C LEU A 146 11.09 3.85 -5.87
N ALA A 147 10.86 2.68 -6.47
CA ALA A 147 11.70 2.18 -7.56
C ALA A 147 11.52 3.01 -8.85
N GLY A 148 12.61 3.17 -9.60
CA GLY A 148 12.66 4.03 -10.79
C GLY A 148 11.58 3.75 -11.83
N LYS A 149 11.22 2.47 -12.05
CA LYS A 149 10.13 2.08 -12.97
C LYS A 149 8.77 2.63 -12.52
N GLU A 150 8.45 2.54 -11.23
CA GLU A 150 7.17 2.99 -10.68
C GLU A 150 7.11 4.52 -10.71
N LEU A 151 8.19 5.17 -10.27
CA LEU A 151 8.30 6.62 -10.24
C LEU A 151 8.33 7.25 -11.64
N SER A 152 8.94 6.61 -12.64
CA SER A 152 8.88 7.07 -14.04
C SER A 152 7.44 7.06 -14.57
N ALA A 153 6.64 6.05 -14.19
CA ALA A 153 5.23 6.04 -14.54
C ALA A 153 4.43 7.12 -13.80
N ILE A 154 4.70 7.36 -12.51
CA ILE A 154 4.08 8.47 -11.77
C ILE A 154 4.45 9.81 -12.41
N LYS A 155 5.73 10.04 -12.73
CA LYS A 155 6.20 11.24 -13.43
C LYS A 155 5.42 11.51 -14.71
N ARG A 156 5.04 10.47 -15.46
CA ARG A 156 4.25 10.58 -16.69
C ARG A 156 2.75 10.82 -16.43
N ILE A 157 2.14 10.14 -15.48
CA ILE A 157 0.68 10.12 -15.28
C ILE A 157 0.23 11.19 -14.28
N TYR A 158 1.00 11.39 -13.22
CA TYR A 158 0.76 12.30 -12.09
C TYR A 158 2.05 13.10 -11.77
N PRO A 159 2.47 14.04 -12.64
CA PRO A 159 3.73 14.77 -12.46
C PRO A 159 3.80 15.59 -11.16
N GLU A 160 2.66 16.10 -10.69
CA GLU A 160 2.56 16.83 -9.42
C GLU A 160 2.82 15.91 -8.21
N ASP A 161 2.31 14.69 -8.25
CA ASP A 161 2.57 13.67 -7.23
C ASP A 161 4.03 13.24 -7.27
N TYR A 162 4.63 13.11 -8.47
CA TYR A 162 6.08 12.87 -8.59
C TYR A 162 6.90 13.97 -7.92
N GLN A 163 6.59 15.25 -8.17
CA GLN A 163 7.27 16.36 -7.50
C GLN A 163 7.04 16.34 -5.98
N ARG A 164 5.86 15.96 -5.54
CA ARG A 164 5.57 15.79 -4.10
C ARG A 164 6.41 14.67 -3.50
N ILE A 165 6.56 13.53 -4.17
CA ILE A 165 7.42 12.42 -3.74
C ILE A 165 8.86 12.91 -3.58
N LEU A 166 9.39 13.66 -4.56
CA LEU A 166 10.76 14.18 -4.49
C LEU A 166 10.98 15.18 -3.34
N LYS A 167 9.95 15.86 -2.85
CA LYS A 167 10.06 16.69 -1.64
C LYS A 167 10.34 15.86 -0.38
N PHE A 168 9.87 14.61 -0.35
CA PHE A 168 10.06 13.69 0.78
C PHE A 168 11.29 12.79 0.59
N PHE A 169 11.55 12.40 -0.66
CA PHE A 169 12.60 11.46 -1.05
C PHE A 169 13.36 11.98 -2.29
N PRO A 170 14.20 13.01 -2.14
CA PRO A 170 14.83 13.69 -3.28
C PRO A 170 15.70 12.76 -4.14
N GLU A 171 16.40 11.81 -3.53
CA GLU A 171 17.34 10.93 -4.23
C GLU A 171 16.62 9.84 -5.04
N ALA A 172 15.29 9.70 -4.88
CA ALA A 172 14.49 8.80 -5.69
C ALA A 172 14.53 9.16 -7.19
N GLU A 173 14.82 10.43 -7.52
CA GLU A 173 15.02 10.89 -8.89
C GLU A 173 16.15 10.13 -9.61
N ALA A 174 17.23 9.78 -8.90
CA ALA A 174 18.36 9.06 -9.50
C ALA A 174 17.92 7.70 -10.07
N GLY A 175 17.02 7.00 -9.37
CA GLY A 175 16.45 5.73 -9.85
C GLY A 175 15.58 5.91 -11.10
N VAL A 176 14.85 7.03 -11.20
CA VAL A 176 14.06 7.36 -12.39
C VAL A 176 14.96 7.64 -13.58
N VAL A 177 15.96 8.49 -13.42
CA VAL A 177 16.92 8.83 -14.48
C VAL A 177 17.63 7.58 -14.99
N GLN A 178 18.07 6.72 -14.06
CA GLN A 178 18.70 5.44 -14.41
C GLN A 178 17.75 4.57 -15.25
N TYR A 179 16.52 4.38 -14.79
CA TYR A 179 15.53 3.55 -15.48
C TYR A 179 15.21 4.07 -16.89
N GLU A 180 14.98 5.38 -17.02
CA GLU A 180 14.67 6.02 -18.30
C GLU A 180 15.84 5.89 -19.29
N ALA A 181 17.07 6.14 -18.84
CA ALA A 181 18.27 6.02 -19.68
C ALA A 181 18.53 4.58 -20.16
N TYR A 182 18.22 3.56 -19.37
CA TYR A 182 18.32 2.15 -19.82
C TYR A 182 17.22 1.77 -20.79
N LYS A 183 16.02 2.34 -20.64
CA LYS A 183 14.91 2.07 -21.55
C LYS A 183 15.17 2.64 -22.94
N GLU A 184 15.70 3.86 -23.02
CA GLU A 184 16.07 4.51 -24.29
C GLU A 184 17.17 3.79 -25.07
N LYS A 185 17.99 2.97 -24.40
CA LYS A 185 19.04 2.16 -25.05
C LYS A 185 18.57 0.77 -25.48
N GLY A 186 17.35 0.38 -25.10
CA GLY A 186 16.79 -0.95 -25.34
C GLY A 186 15.76 -1.00 -26.49
N ASP A 187 15.48 0.14 -27.12
CA ASP A 187 14.70 0.29 -28.36
C ASP A 187 15.66 0.61 -29.54
#